data_AF-A8H1I2-F1
#
_entry.id   AF-A8H1I2-F1
#
_cell.length_a   1.000
_cell.length_b   1.000
_cell.length_c   1.000
_cell.angle_alpha   90.00
_cell.angle_beta   90.00
_cell.angle_gamma   90.00
#
_symmetry.space_group_name_H-M   'P 1'
#
loop_
_entity.id
_entity.type
_entity.pdbx_description
1 polymer ?
#
loop_
_entity_poly.entity_id
_entity_poly.type
_entity_poly.pdbx_seq_one_letter_code
_entity_poly.pdbx_strand_id
1 'polypeptide(L)'
;MMAKTKEMKDYKCFLKTTTVDQIAFYSWPVNKLQLKIAKLPARKVPDRNDGKRAYIKEVVECVGLHETFNTAAGKKLDSLTVR
;
A
#
# COMPACT_ATOMS: atom_id res chain seq x y z
N MET A 1 -20.40 -9.93 26.13
CA MET A 1 -19.75 -8.77 25.48
C MET A 1 -19.07 -9.27 24.21
N MET A 2 -19.50 -8.80 23.04
CA MET A 2 -19.05 -9.33 21.74
C MET A 2 -17.58 -9.04 21.48
N ALA A 3 -16.79 -10.07 21.21
CA ALA A 3 -15.44 -9.95 20.70
C ALA A 3 -15.49 -9.22 19.34
N LYS A 4 -14.96 -8.00 19.27
CA LYS A 4 -14.71 -7.32 17.98
C LYS A 4 -13.65 -8.12 17.25
N THR A 5 -14.06 -9.08 16.43
CA THR A 5 -13.19 -9.76 15.47
C THR A 5 -12.63 -8.67 14.56
N LYS A 6 -11.37 -8.29 14.76
CA LYS A 6 -10.67 -7.36 13.87
C LYS A 6 -10.42 -8.13 12.59
N GLU A 7 -11.37 -8.08 11.67
CA GLU A 7 -11.22 -8.64 10.33
C GLU A 7 -9.94 -8.04 9.74
N MET A 8 -8.92 -8.88 9.59
CA MET A 8 -7.68 -8.51 8.92
C MET A 8 -7.86 -8.79 7.44
N LYS A 9 -7.48 -7.81 6.61
CA LYS A 9 -7.46 -7.95 5.17
C LYS A 9 -6.13 -7.51 4.64
N ASP A 10 -5.76 -8.15 3.54
CA ASP A 10 -4.57 -7.79 2.77
C ASP A 10 -4.94 -6.73 1.74
N TYR A 11 -4.12 -5.69 1.73
CA TYR A 11 -4.26 -4.52 0.88
C TYR A 11 -2.99 -4.34 0.07
N LYS A 12 -3.16 -3.83 -1.13
CA LYS A 12 -2.07 -3.30 -1.93
C LYS A 12 -2.25 -1.80 -2.07
N CYS A 13 -1.18 -1.06 -1.82
CA CYS A 13 -1.17 0.39 -1.84
C CYS A 13 -0.22 0.87 -2.93
N PHE A 14 -0.73 1.75 -3.78
CA PHE A 14 0.09 2.48 -4.73
C PHE A 14 0.73 3.69 -4.02
N LEU A 15 2.05 3.66 -3.91
CA LEU A 15 2.84 4.63 -3.17
C LEU A 15 3.73 5.41 -4.12
N LYS A 16 3.71 6.74 -4.01
CA LYS A 16 4.79 7.54 -4.58
C LYS A 16 5.88 7.68 -3.54
N THR A 17 7.09 7.30 -3.92
CA THR A 17 8.24 7.41 -3.02
C THR A 17 9.24 8.46 -3.49
N THR A 18 10.28 8.69 -2.70
CA THR A 18 11.35 9.61 -3.08
C THR A 18 12.15 9.15 -4.30
N THR A 19 12.17 7.85 -4.58
CA THR A 19 12.96 7.27 -5.66
C THR A 19 12.07 6.82 -6.81
N VAL A 20 11.21 5.83 -6.58
CA VAL A 20 10.34 5.25 -7.60
C VAL A 20 8.93 5.02 -7.06
N ASP A 21 7.96 5.20 -7.94
CA ASP A 21 6.58 4.82 -7.70
C ASP A 21 6.48 3.29 -7.59
N GLN A 22 5.90 2.81 -6.50
CA GLN A 22 5.86 1.37 -6.20
C GLN A 22 4.57 0.93 -5.52
N ILE A 23 4.29 -0.38 -5.61
CA ILE A 23 3.19 -1.01 -4.87
C ILE A 23 3.78 -1.70 -3.64
N ALA A 24 3.17 -1.43 -2.49
CA ALA A 24 3.48 -2.13 -1.24
C ALA A 24 2.26 -2.89 -0.74
N PHE A 25 2.52 -4.06 -0.16
CA PHE A 25 1.51 -4.93 0.41
C PHE A 25 1.46 -4.75 1.92
N TYR A 26 0.25 -4.66 2.46
CA TYR A 26 0.00 -4.46 3.88
C TYR A 26 -1.16 -5.33 4.35
N SER A 27 -0.99 -5.98 5.50
CA SER A 27 -2.08 -6.69 6.17
C SER A 27 -2.55 -5.87 7.37
N TRP A 28 -3.78 -5.33 7.31
CA TRP A 28 -4.33 -4.46 8.34
C TRP A 28 -5.77 -4.81 8.71
N PRO A 29 -6.21 -4.45 9.94
CA PRO A 29 -7.62 -4.48 10.28
C PRO A 29 -8.42 -3.51 9.39
N VAL A 30 -9.55 -3.95 8.84
CA VAL A 30 -10.40 -3.12 7.95
C VAL A 30 -10.77 -1.79 8.62
N ASN A 31 -11.10 -1.83 9.91
CA ASN A 31 -11.47 -0.65 10.70
C ASN A 31 -10.31 0.32 11.00
N LYS A 32 -9.08 -0.02 10.65
CA LYS A 32 -7.89 0.82 10.81
C LYS A 32 -7.24 1.21 9.48
N LEU A 33 -7.80 0.80 8.35
CA LEU A 33 -7.23 1.05 7.02
C LEU A 33 -6.90 2.53 6.80
N GLN A 34 -7.89 3.42 6.92
CA GLN A 34 -7.71 4.86 6.71
C GLN A 34 -6.66 5.47 7.65
N LEU A 35 -6.65 5.06 8.92
CA LEU A 35 -5.67 5.51 9.90
C LEU A 35 -4.26 4.99 9.60
N LYS A 36 -4.13 3.81 9.01
CA LYS A 36 -2.83 3.25 8.60
C LYS A 36 -2.31 3.93 7.35
N ILE A 37 -3.17 4.17 6.36
CA ILE A 37 -2.86 4.95 5.14
C ILE A 37 -2.36 6.34 5.51
N ALA A 38 -3.08 7.07 6.37
CA ALA A 38 -2.67 8.40 6.81
C ALA A 38 -1.31 8.43 7.55
N LYS A 39 -0.85 7.28 8.06
CA LYS A 39 0.44 7.13 8.75
C LYS A 39 1.56 6.62 7.86
N LEU A 40 1.28 6.35 6.58
CA LEU A 40 2.29 5.91 5.62
C LEU A 40 3.21 7.04 5.14
N PRO A 41 2.74 8.27 4.86
CA PRO A 41 3.64 9.36 4.50
C PRO A 41 4.79 9.51 5.51
N ALA A 42 5.99 9.79 4.99
CA ALA A 42 7.25 9.84 5.72
C ALA A 42 7.75 8.50 6.32
N ARG A 43 7.06 7.37 6.11
CA ARG A 43 7.63 6.04 6.43
C ARG A 43 8.61 5.58 5.37
N LYS A 44 9.52 4.70 5.79
CA LYS A 44 10.46 4.01 4.90
C LYS A 44 9.87 2.70 4.40
N VAL A 45 10.01 2.45 3.11
CA VAL A 45 9.73 1.16 2.46
C VAL A 45 10.96 0.70 1.70
N PRO A 46 11.15 -0.62 1.50
CA PRO A 46 12.17 -1.12 0.59
C PRO A 46 11.98 -0.47 -0.79
N ASP A 47 13.07 -0.04 -1.40
CA ASP A 47 13.09 0.43 -2.79
C ASP A 47 13.12 -0.78 -3.71
N ARG A 48 12.26 -0.76 -4.74
CA ARG A 48 12.18 -1.79 -5.76
C ARG A 48 13.45 -1.88 -6.62
N ASN A 49 14.17 -0.79 -6.81
CA ASN A 49 15.30 -0.73 -7.76
C ASN A 49 16.66 -0.98 -7.10
N ASP A 50 16.95 -0.32 -5.98
CA ASP A 50 18.31 -0.25 -5.43
C ASP A 50 18.49 -1.01 -4.11
N GLY A 51 17.45 -1.67 -3.59
CA GLY A 51 17.47 -2.34 -2.28
C GLY A 51 17.66 -1.40 -1.08
N LYS A 52 17.82 -0.09 -1.33
CA LYS A 52 17.83 0.97 -0.31
C LYS A 52 16.43 1.20 0.22
N ARG A 53 16.28 2.03 1.26
CA ARG A 53 14.95 2.40 1.78
C ARG A 53 14.51 3.73 1.17
N ALA A 54 13.36 3.74 0.50
CA ALA A 54 12.73 4.94 -0.01
C ALA A 54 11.71 5.48 0.99
N TYR A 55 11.55 6.80 1.07
CA TYR A 55 10.48 7.40 1.87
C TYR A 55 9.19 7.48 1.06
N ILE A 56 8.07 7.10 1.65
CA ILE A 56 6.75 7.33 1.09
C ILE A 56 6.47 8.83 1.14
N LYS A 57 6.34 9.46 -0.03
CA LYS A 57 5.90 10.85 -0.15
C LYS A 57 4.40 10.94 0.06
N GLU A 58 3.67 10.11 -0.66
CA GLU A 58 2.22 10.08 -0.63
C GLU A 58 1.69 8.67 -0.95
N VAL A 59 0.47 8.43 -0.49
CA VAL A 59 -0.30 7.22 -0.85
C VAL A 59 -1.35 7.67 -1.84
N VAL A 60 -1.28 7.16 -3.07
CA VAL A 60 -2.23 7.54 -4.12
C VAL A 60 -3.55 6.82 -3.90
N GLU A 61 -3.50 5.50 -3.70
CA GLU A 61 -4.67 4.69 -3.40
C GLU A 61 -4.26 3.36 -2.75
N CYS A 62 -5.18 2.78 -1.97
CA CYS A 62 -5.05 1.42 -1.46
C CYS A 62 -6.33 0.66 -1.75
N VAL A 63 -6.19 -0.52 -2.35
CA VAL A 63 -7.30 -1.41 -2.70
C VAL A 63 -7.06 -2.79 -2.07
N GLY A 64 -8.09 -3.63 -2.03
CA GLY A 64 -7.91 -5.02 -1.61
C GLY A 64 -6.86 -5.73 -2.47
N LEU A 65 -6.16 -6.73 -1.91
CA LEU A 65 -5.11 -7.46 -2.63
C LEU A 65 -5.57 -7.99 -4.00
N HIS A 66 -6.82 -8.45 -4.09
CA HIS A 66 -7.45 -8.99 -5.30
C HIS A 66 -8.23 -7.96 -6.12
N GLU A 67 -8.36 -6.72 -5.63
CA GLU A 67 -9.05 -5.65 -6.34
C GLU A 67 -8.12 -4.98 -7.34
N THR A 68 -8.69 -4.21 -8.27
CA THR A 68 -7.91 -3.46 -9.25
C THR A 68 -7.83 -2.00 -8.80
N PHE A 69 -6.65 -1.40 -8.96
CA PHE A 69 -6.47 0.03 -8.72
C PHE A 69 -7.39 0.86 -9.63
N ASN A 70 -7.87 2.00 -9.16
CA ASN A 70 -8.71 2.88 -9.97
C ASN A 70 -7.87 3.72 -10.93
N THR A 71 -6.66 4.10 -10.53
CA THR A 71 -5.77 4.93 -11.36
C THR A 71 -5.09 4.10 -12.46
N ALA A 72 -4.95 4.69 -13.65
CA ALA A 72 -4.24 4.06 -14.76
C ALA A 72 -2.77 3.73 -14.40
N ALA A 73 -2.13 4.61 -13.62
CA ALA A 73 -0.76 4.39 -13.13
C ALA A 73 -0.71 3.18 -12.18
N GLY A 74 -1.62 3.09 -11.20
CA GLY A 74 -1.71 1.95 -10.29
C GLY A 74 -1.98 0.63 -11.03
N LYS A 75 -2.90 0.63 -12.00
CA LYS A 75 -3.19 -0.55 -12.84
C LYS A 75 -1.95 -1.03 -13.61
N LYS A 76 -1.24 -0.09 -14.27
CA LYS A 76 -0.03 -0.40 -15.02
C LYS A 76 1.04 -0.97 -14.09
N LEU A 77 1.23 -0.36 -12.92
CA LEU A 77 2.26 -0.82 -11.99
C LEU A 77 1.92 -2.19 -11.40
N ASP A 78 0.65 -2.46 -11.10
CA ASP A 78 0.18 -3.76 -10.57
C ASP A 78 0.41 -4.88 -11.57
N SER A 79 0.16 -4.65 -12.86
CA SER A 79 0.45 -5.63 -13.91
C SER A 79 1.95 -5.97 -14.03
N LEU A 80 2.82 -5.05 -13.63
CA LEU A 80 4.27 -5.22 -13.62
C LEU A 80 4.79 -5.71 -12.26
N THR A 81 3.96 -5.75 -11.23
CA THR A 81 4.35 -6.11 -9.87
C THR A 81 4.08 -7.60 -9.67
N VAL A 82 5.15 -8.38 -9.60
CA VAL A 82 5.07 -9.80 -9.22
C VAL A 82 4.71 -9.86 -7.74
N ARG A 83 3.71 -10.68 -7.41
CA ARG A 83 3.21 -10.90 -6.04
C ARG A 83 4.01 -11.97 -5.33
#